data_AF-A0A842TVF3-F1
#
_entry.id   AF-A0A842TVF3-F1
#
_cell.length_a   1.000
_cell.length_b   1.000
_cell.length_c   1.000
_cell.angle_alpha   90.00
_cell.angle_beta   90.00
_cell.angle_gamma   90.00
#
_symmetry.space_group_name_H-M   'P 1'
#
loop_
_entity.id
_entity.type
_entity.pdbx_description
1 polymer ?
#
loop_
_entity_poly.entity_id
_entity_poly.type
_entity_poly.pdbx_seq_one_letter_code
_entity_poly.pdbx_strand_id
1 'polypeptide(L)'
;MIKGILVEGVDCSGKTTLVTRLKTDLSSYGWDSQTCCHRSEDQFDRYLQIYCNSDRIIFDRGHFSEIVYGDLWRKSRHFQQWEIEWLNEYVLMHFIVIWCYASEECLKKRYTQQGINRKIKVDQLIHIQTAFENLFQHNSVIKYCSDSFVSLDKLVDMIYYLIHQDNEGINEHDIIPPLAKEAYWGIIVHSNISYFEKLIVEEIKVHFPDISIKMLSNKITVDSFLKEYSSTKRTVFIGCLPHLASNARTLNSQDATLLLNDLIRHKFLWIIDETSKCSENYLKFYQELPLHNKISVSSDKPNSIKNVRNQIATRINSFI
;
A
#
# COMPACT_ATOMS: atom_id res chain seq x y z
N MET A 1 14.14 -1.37 -12.07
CA MET A 1 15.41 -1.15 -11.36
C MET A 1 15.25 -0.05 -10.33
N ILE A 2 15.34 -0.41 -9.06
CA ILE A 2 15.33 0.46 -7.90
C ILE A 2 16.67 1.19 -7.85
N LYS A 3 16.63 2.50 -8.02
CA LYS A 3 17.80 3.38 -8.00
C LYS A 3 18.25 3.76 -6.59
N GLY A 4 17.37 3.65 -5.60
CA GLY A 4 17.73 4.01 -4.24
C GLY A 4 16.63 3.80 -3.21
N ILE A 5 16.94 4.18 -1.98
CA ILE A 5 16.01 4.21 -0.84
C ILE A 5 15.91 5.64 -0.36
N LEU A 6 14.70 6.18 -0.24
CA LEU A 6 14.47 7.52 0.30
C LEU A 6 13.83 7.41 1.68
N VAL A 7 14.57 7.82 2.71
CA VAL A 7 14.10 7.77 4.10
C VAL A 7 13.72 9.17 4.57
N GLU A 8 12.45 9.33 4.91
CA GLU A 8 11.83 10.57 5.37
C GLU A 8 11.32 10.45 6.80
N GLY A 9 11.13 11.60 7.45
CA GLY A 9 10.61 11.64 8.82
C GLY A 9 11.16 12.79 9.62
N VAL A 10 10.43 13.13 10.69
CA VAL A 10 10.80 14.19 11.64
C VAL A 10 12.03 13.80 12.47
N ASP A 11 12.68 14.77 13.08
CA ASP A 11 13.75 14.52 14.05
C ASP A 11 13.26 13.58 15.16
N CYS A 12 14.14 12.69 15.64
CA CYS A 12 13.84 11.67 16.66
C CYS A 12 12.89 10.53 16.23
N SER A 13 12.49 10.46 14.96
CA SER A 13 11.68 9.37 14.39
C SER A 13 12.41 8.03 14.18
N GLY A 14 13.69 7.91 14.58
CA GLY A 14 14.50 6.69 14.37
C GLY A 14 15.12 6.56 12.97
N LYS A 15 14.92 7.54 12.08
CA LYS A 15 15.50 7.57 10.73
C LYS A 15 17.01 7.35 10.68
N THR A 16 17.80 8.07 11.48
CA THR A 16 19.26 7.92 11.49
C THR A 16 19.69 6.50 11.84
N THR A 17 18.98 5.84 12.78
CA THR A 17 19.21 4.43 13.11
C THR A 17 18.93 3.52 11.91
N LEU A 18 17.80 3.72 11.23
CA LEU A 18 17.44 2.97 10.03
C LEU A 18 18.47 3.16 8.90
N VAL A 19 18.84 4.40 8.57
CA VAL A 19 19.82 4.72 7.53
C VAL A 19 21.18 4.10 7.85
N THR A 20 21.63 4.18 9.10
CA THR A 20 22.90 3.57 9.54
C THR A 20 22.87 2.05 9.39
N ARG A 21 21.75 1.42 9.77
CA ARG A 21 21.55 -0.03 9.65
C ARG A 21 21.57 -0.46 8.19
N LEU A 22 20.76 0.19 7.34
CA LEU A 22 20.72 -0.07 5.90
C LEU A 22 22.08 0.12 5.24
N LYS A 23 22.80 1.22 5.55
CA LYS A 23 24.14 1.45 5.02
C LYS A 23 25.09 0.33 5.41
N THR A 24 25.09 -0.06 6.68
CA THR A 24 25.98 -1.12 7.17
C THR A 24 25.74 -2.41 6.42
N ASP A 25 24.48 -2.84 6.35
CA ASP A 25 24.14 -4.14 5.80
C ASP A 25 24.28 -4.15 4.26
N LEU A 26 23.94 -3.04 3.58
CA LEU A 26 23.96 -2.94 2.12
C LEU A 26 25.31 -2.51 1.52
N SER A 27 26.26 -2.07 2.35
CA SER A 27 27.57 -1.57 1.89
C SER A 27 28.36 -2.58 1.03
N SER A 28 28.27 -3.87 1.35
CA SER A 28 28.90 -4.94 0.57
C SER A 28 28.33 -5.10 -0.84
N TYR A 29 27.13 -4.57 -1.09
CA TYR A 29 26.47 -4.55 -2.41
C TYR A 29 26.67 -3.22 -3.15
N GLY A 30 27.54 -2.35 -2.64
CA GLY A 30 27.89 -1.06 -3.24
C GLY A 30 26.90 0.06 -2.95
N TRP A 31 26.07 -0.08 -1.91
CA TRP A 31 25.17 1.00 -1.48
C TRP A 31 25.90 2.02 -0.59
N ASP A 32 25.60 3.30 -0.77
CA ASP A 32 26.06 4.38 0.11
C ASP A 32 24.89 5.23 0.61
N SER A 33 25.15 6.18 1.52
CA SER A 33 24.14 7.07 2.10
C SER A 33 24.48 8.53 1.85
N GLN A 34 23.48 9.33 1.50
CA GLN A 34 23.61 10.77 1.33
C GLN A 34 22.52 11.53 2.10
N THR A 35 22.90 12.53 2.89
CA THR A 35 21.93 13.43 3.54
C THR A 35 21.66 14.63 2.65
N CYS A 36 20.38 14.88 2.33
CA CYS A 36 20.00 16.06 1.55
C CYS A 36 19.67 17.23 2.48
N CYS A 37 20.61 18.17 2.60
CA CYS A 37 20.39 19.44 3.30
C CYS A 37 19.83 20.50 2.34
N HIS A 38 19.06 21.45 2.86
CA HIS A 38 18.61 22.61 2.08
C HIS A 38 19.78 23.42 1.53
N ARG A 39 19.58 24.01 0.35
CA ARG A 39 20.51 24.95 -0.31
C ARG A 39 19.72 26.14 -0.85
N SER A 40 20.39 27.28 -1.05
CA SER A 40 19.74 28.50 -1.59
C SER A 40 19.54 28.50 -3.10
N GLU A 41 19.93 27.42 -3.80
CA GLU A 41 19.78 27.26 -5.25
C GLU A 41 18.36 26.79 -5.64
N ASP A 42 18.12 26.63 -6.94
CA ASP A 42 16.89 26.03 -7.45
C ASP A 42 16.73 24.60 -6.90
N GLN A 43 15.65 24.38 -6.14
CA GLN A 43 15.44 23.11 -5.46
C GLN A 43 15.02 22.00 -6.42
N PHE A 44 14.25 22.34 -7.47
CA PHE A 44 13.79 21.36 -8.44
C PHE A 44 14.97 20.82 -9.24
N ASP A 45 15.78 21.69 -9.83
CA ASP A 45 16.97 21.30 -10.59
C ASP A 45 17.94 20.48 -9.73
N ARG A 46 18.12 20.88 -8.48
CA ARG A 46 18.96 20.15 -7.52
C ARG A 46 18.47 18.72 -7.29
N TYR A 47 17.20 18.53 -6.95
CA TYR A 47 16.67 17.19 -6.68
C TYR A 47 16.58 16.34 -7.95
N LEU A 48 16.26 16.95 -9.09
CA LEU A 48 16.28 16.31 -10.40
C LEU A 48 17.67 15.73 -10.68
N GLN A 49 18.73 16.52 -10.54
CA GLN A 49 20.11 16.06 -10.73
C GLN A 49 20.49 14.96 -9.75
N ILE A 50 20.15 15.10 -8.47
CA ILE A 50 20.45 14.09 -7.44
C ILE A 50 19.77 12.76 -7.79
N TYR A 51 18.47 12.76 -8.08
CA TYR A 51 17.71 11.54 -8.33
C TYR A 51 18.01 10.88 -9.69
N CYS A 52 18.32 11.66 -10.72
CA CYS A 52 18.67 11.11 -12.03
C CYS A 52 20.06 10.48 -12.06
N ASN A 53 21.02 11.05 -11.33
CA ASN A 53 22.42 10.61 -11.33
C ASN A 53 22.77 9.61 -10.23
N SER A 54 21.85 9.30 -9.32
CA SER A 54 22.10 8.36 -8.24
C SER A 54 21.74 6.94 -8.63
N ASP A 55 22.59 6.01 -8.20
CA ASP A 55 22.37 4.57 -8.27
C ASP A 55 22.83 3.95 -6.95
N ARG A 56 22.00 3.10 -6.36
CA ARG A 56 22.21 2.44 -5.05
C ARG A 56 22.53 3.43 -3.92
N ILE A 57 21.77 4.53 -3.82
CA ILE A 57 21.93 5.52 -2.74
C ILE A 57 20.77 5.44 -1.74
N ILE A 58 21.11 5.54 -0.45
CA ILE A 58 20.19 5.72 0.67
C ILE A 58 20.15 7.22 1.00
N PHE A 59 19.06 7.87 0.64
CA PHE A 59 18.83 9.27 0.97
C PHE A 59 18.28 9.42 2.39
N ASP A 60 19.02 10.11 3.26
CA ASP A 60 18.49 10.66 4.51
C ASP A 60 17.93 12.04 4.20
N ARG A 61 16.60 12.11 4.04
CA ARG A 61 15.82 13.26 3.52
C ARG A 61 15.96 13.44 2.01
N GLY A 62 14.89 13.94 1.41
CA GLY A 62 14.80 14.35 0.02
C GLY A 62 13.85 15.54 -0.16
N HIS A 63 13.23 15.64 -1.33
CA HIS A 63 12.36 16.77 -1.67
C HIS A 63 11.10 16.83 -0.78
N PHE A 64 10.59 15.71 -0.25
CA PHE A 64 9.48 15.73 0.70
C PHE A 64 9.84 16.49 1.99
N SER A 65 11.05 16.30 2.52
CA SER A 65 11.57 17.15 3.59
C SER A 65 11.63 18.63 3.19
N GLU A 66 12.02 18.95 1.96
CA GLU A 66 12.07 20.35 1.50
C GLU A 66 10.67 21.00 1.47
N ILE A 67 9.64 20.25 1.06
CA ILE A 67 8.23 20.67 1.11
C ILE A 67 7.83 20.94 2.57
N VAL A 68 7.98 19.95 3.45
CA VAL A 68 7.51 20.03 4.84
C VAL A 68 8.25 21.10 5.65
N TYR A 69 9.57 21.14 5.59
CA TYR A 69 10.37 22.10 6.36
C TYR A 69 10.40 23.49 5.73
N GLY A 70 10.26 23.59 4.42
CA GLY A 70 10.21 24.85 3.69
C GLY A 70 9.02 25.71 4.10
N ASP A 71 7.84 25.11 4.15
CA ASP A 71 6.61 25.76 4.60
C ASP A 71 6.75 26.27 6.04
N LEU A 72 7.36 25.47 6.92
CA LEU A 72 7.51 25.82 8.33
C LEU A 72 8.51 26.95 8.58
N TRP A 73 9.69 26.91 7.95
CA TRP A 73 10.81 27.80 8.29
C TRP A 73 10.96 28.99 7.38
N ARG A 74 10.62 28.84 6.10
CA ARG A 74 10.96 29.84 5.07
C ARG A 74 9.74 30.57 4.54
N LYS A 75 8.54 30.03 4.77
CA LYS A 75 7.27 30.61 4.32
C LYS A 75 7.27 30.94 2.82
N SER A 76 8.03 30.17 2.04
CA SER A 76 8.20 30.33 0.60
C SER A 76 7.95 28.99 -0.08
N ARG A 77 7.20 29.00 -1.19
CA ARG A 77 7.08 27.81 -2.02
C ARG A 77 8.40 27.57 -2.74
N HIS A 78 9.04 26.45 -2.44
CA HIS A 78 10.29 26.02 -3.07
C HIS A 78 10.07 25.27 -4.38
N PHE A 79 8.83 24.84 -4.63
CA PHE A 79 8.45 24.12 -5.83
C PHE A 79 7.14 24.69 -6.40
N GLN A 80 7.05 24.69 -7.71
CA GLN A 80 5.78 24.73 -8.43
C GLN A 80 5.06 23.38 -8.27
N GLN A 81 3.74 23.39 -8.48
CA GLN A 81 2.94 22.17 -8.32
C GLN A 81 3.39 21.04 -9.27
N TRP A 82 3.68 21.38 -10.52
CA TRP A 82 4.15 20.40 -11.52
C TRP A 82 5.53 19.83 -11.18
N GLU A 83 6.40 20.60 -10.50
CA GLU A 83 7.72 20.14 -10.05
C GLU A 83 7.57 19.08 -8.96
N ILE A 84 6.64 19.29 -8.03
CA ILE A 84 6.31 18.32 -6.98
C ILE A 84 5.76 17.04 -7.62
N GLU A 85 4.80 17.16 -8.53
CA GLU A 85 4.19 16.01 -9.21
C GLU A 85 5.23 15.19 -9.96
N TRP A 86 6.13 15.85 -10.69
CA TRP A 86 7.20 15.17 -11.41
C TRP A 86 8.18 14.46 -10.46
N LEU A 87 8.64 15.14 -9.40
CA LEU A 87 9.57 14.55 -8.43
C LEU A 87 8.92 13.36 -7.70
N ASN A 88 7.63 13.48 -7.33
CA ASN A 88 6.88 12.41 -6.70
C ASN A 88 6.79 11.19 -7.61
N GLU A 89 6.37 11.38 -8.87
CA GLU A 89 6.24 10.30 -9.85
C GLU A 89 7.58 9.58 -10.05
N TYR A 90 8.64 10.33 -10.32
CA TYR A 90 9.98 9.77 -10.52
C TYR A 90 10.45 8.99 -9.28
N VAL A 91 10.31 9.57 -8.09
CA VAL A 91 10.76 8.94 -6.86
C VAL A 91 9.94 7.68 -6.55
N LEU A 92 8.61 7.71 -6.69
CA LEU A 92 7.77 6.55 -6.41
C LEU A 92 7.96 5.41 -7.42
N MET A 93 8.39 5.71 -8.66
CA MET A 93 8.70 4.70 -9.66
C MET A 93 10.09 4.07 -9.49
N HIS A 94 11.05 4.80 -8.93
CA HIS A 94 12.46 4.39 -8.93
C HIS A 94 13.05 4.16 -7.53
N PHE A 95 12.36 4.52 -6.46
CA PHE A 95 12.89 4.46 -5.09
C PHE A 95 11.94 3.73 -4.14
N ILE A 96 12.54 3.04 -3.18
CA ILE A 96 11.81 2.59 -2.00
C ILE A 96 11.67 3.80 -1.06
N VAL A 97 10.45 4.34 -0.92
CA VAL A 97 10.19 5.48 -0.04
C VAL A 97 9.71 4.99 1.33
N ILE A 98 10.42 5.41 2.37
CA ILE A 98 10.15 5.02 3.76
C ILE A 98 9.84 6.27 4.56
N TRP A 99 8.66 6.31 5.18
CA TRP A 99 8.31 7.33 6.14
C TRP A 99 8.47 6.79 7.57
N CYS A 100 9.51 7.28 8.25
CA CYS A 100 9.76 7.02 9.66
C CYS A 100 8.91 7.94 10.54
N TYR A 101 8.19 7.34 11.49
CA TYR A 101 7.41 8.04 12.49
C TYR A 101 7.58 7.41 13.87
N ALA A 102 7.09 8.11 14.90
CA ALA A 102 6.98 7.60 16.25
C ALA A 102 5.75 8.20 16.94
N SER A 103 5.33 7.61 18.07
CA SER A 103 4.30 8.24 18.89
C SER A 103 4.79 9.60 19.40
N GLU A 104 3.86 10.53 19.61
CA GLU A 104 4.15 11.85 20.17
C GLU A 104 4.93 11.75 21.49
N GLU A 105 4.55 10.84 22.38
CA GLU A 105 5.26 10.58 23.63
C GLU A 105 6.72 10.16 23.38
N CYS A 106 6.95 9.25 22.42
CA CYS A 106 8.28 8.80 22.06
C CYS A 106 9.13 9.92 21.47
N LEU A 107 8.57 10.75 20.58
CA LEU A 107 9.26 11.91 20.04
C LEU A 107 9.65 12.88 21.15
N LYS A 108 8.71 13.24 22.03
CA LYS A 108 8.95 14.12 23.18
C LYS A 108 10.08 13.60 24.07
N LYS A 109 10.00 12.33 24.45
CA LYS A 109 11.00 11.65 25.30
C LYS A 109 12.38 11.63 24.65
N ARG A 110 12.48 11.25 23.37
CA ARG A 110 13.77 11.23 22.64
C ARG A 110 14.34 12.63 22.46
N TYR A 111 13.46 13.60 22.25
CA TYR A 111 13.86 14.99 22.06
C TYR A 111 14.52 15.55 23.31
N THR A 112 13.88 15.36 24.49
CA THR A 112 14.40 15.83 25.78
C THR A 112 15.68 15.12 26.18
N GLN A 113 15.83 13.82 25.87
CA GLN A 113 17.04 13.05 26.15
C GLN A 113 18.28 13.53 25.38
N GLN A 114 18.13 14.16 24.22
CA GLN A 114 19.25 14.60 23.38
C GLN A 114 19.80 16.01 23.73
N GLY A 115 19.28 16.69 24.76
CA GLY A 115 19.84 17.94 25.31
C GLY A 115 19.29 19.26 24.75
N ILE A 116 19.81 20.40 25.26
CA ILE A 116 19.14 21.72 25.28
C ILE A 116 19.37 22.60 24.02
N ASN A 117 20.32 22.28 23.13
CA ASN A 117 20.68 23.16 21.99
C ASN A 117 19.99 22.81 20.67
N ARG A 118 18.66 22.85 20.63
CA ARG A 118 17.91 22.58 19.38
C ARG A 118 17.17 23.79 18.86
N LYS A 119 17.15 23.91 17.53
CA LYS A 119 16.44 24.98 16.81
C LYS A 119 14.91 24.80 16.80
N ILE A 120 14.43 23.56 16.95
CA ILE A 120 13.01 23.22 16.85
C ILE A 120 12.39 23.19 18.26
N LYS A 121 11.12 23.57 18.40
CA LYS A 121 10.37 23.36 19.64
C LYS A 121 9.67 22.00 19.59
N VAL A 122 9.44 21.39 20.75
CA VAL A 122 8.75 20.09 20.83
C VAL A 122 7.42 20.10 20.05
N ASP A 123 6.60 21.14 20.21
CA ASP A 123 5.31 21.25 19.51
C ASP A 123 5.47 21.35 17.98
N GLN A 124 6.59 21.90 17.51
CA GLN A 124 6.89 21.94 16.07
C GLN A 124 7.20 20.54 15.52
N LEU A 125 7.75 19.62 16.32
CA LEU A 125 7.99 18.24 15.87
C LEU A 125 6.66 17.55 15.52
N ILE A 126 5.63 17.75 16.33
CA ILE A 126 4.32 17.15 16.11
C ILE A 126 3.69 17.76 14.86
N HIS A 127 3.78 19.08 14.70
CA HIS A 127 3.32 19.74 13.48
C HIS A 127 4.03 19.23 12.22
N ILE A 128 5.35 19.04 12.28
CA ILE A 128 6.14 18.46 11.18
C ILE A 128 5.71 17.02 10.89
N GLN A 129 5.48 16.20 11.92
CA GLN A 129 5.01 14.82 11.74
C GLN A 129 3.64 14.78 11.04
N THR A 130 2.69 15.62 11.48
CA THR A 130 1.38 15.74 10.83
C THR A 130 1.50 16.22 9.37
N ALA A 131 2.42 17.13 9.08
CA ALA A 131 2.67 17.58 7.71
C ALA A 131 3.18 16.44 6.81
N PHE A 132 4.12 15.61 7.30
CA PHE A 132 4.53 14.40 6.59
C PHE A 132 3.38 13.39 6.44
N GLU A 133 2.57 13.20 7.48
CA GLU A 133 1.41 12.29 7.42
C GLU A 133 0.42 12.68 6.33
N ASN A 134 0.08 13.97 6.25
CA ASN A 134 -0.79 14.51 5.20
C ASN A 134 -0.15 14.36 3.81
N LEU A 135 1.15 14.66 3.69
CA LEU A 135 1.88 14.53 2.43
C LEU A 135 1.90 13.08 1.93
N PHE A 136 2.03 12.11 2.83
CA PHE A 136 2.08 10.69 2.50
C PHE A 136 0.74 9.97 2.53
N GLN A 137 -0.36 10.65 2.89
CA GLN A 137 -1.69 10.05 2.96
C GLN A 137 -2.14 9.44 1.62
N HIS A 138 -1.70 10.03 0.51
CA HIS A 138 -2.06 9.64 -0.85
C HIS A 138 -0.93 8.96 -1.63
N ASN A 139 0.26 8.83 -1.03
CA ASN A 139 1.44 8.26 -1.69
C ASN A 139 1.68 6.83 -1.20
N SER A 140 2.08 5.94 -2.12
CA SER A 140 2.43 4.56 -1.78
C SER A 140 3.80 4.50 -1.11
N VAL A 141 3.85 4.79 0.19
CA VAL A 141 5.09 4.77 0.98
C VAL A 141 5.06 3.71 2.07
N ILE A 142 6.22 3.15 2.41
CA ILE A 142 6.37 2.23 3.53
C ILE A 142 6.38 3.05 4.83
N LYS A 143 5.42 2.79 5.70
CA LYS A 143 5.36 3.43 7.02
C LYS A 143 6.16 2.61 8.03
N TYR A 144 7.10 3.26 8.71
CA TYR A 144 7.94 2.64 9.73
C TYR A 144 7.76 3.32 11.08
N CYS A 145 7.18 2.60 12.04
CA CYS A 145 7.15 3.01 13.45
C CYS A 145 8.43 2.55 14.14
N SER A 146 9.22 3.49 14.63
CA SER A 146 10.49 3.20 15.32
C SER A 146 10.28 2.76 16.78
N ASP A 147 9.40 1.81 17.05
CA ASP A 147 9.04 1.37 18.40
C ASP A 147 9.98 0.30 18.98
N SER A 148 10.63 -0.51 18.14
CA SER A 148 11.39 -1.68 18.55
C SER A 148 12.47 -2.08 17.53
N PHE A 149 13.46 -2.86 17.98
CA PHE A 149 14.45 -3.45 17.07
C PHE A 149 13.85 -4.55 16.18
N VAL A 150 12.82 -5.26 16.66
CA VAL A 150 12.13 -6.28 15.86
C VAL A 150 11.42 -5.65 14.65
N SER A 151 10.80 -4.48 14.82
CA SER A 151 10.19 -3.77 13.68
C SER A 151 11.24 -3.22 12.71
N LEU A 152 12.41 -2.81 13.22
CA LEU A 152 13.56 -2.44 12.38
C LEU A 152 14.05 -3.61 11.53
N ASP A 153 14.31 -4.77 12.14
CA ASP A 153 14.82 -5.95 11.44
C ASP A 153 13.85 -6.41 10.35
N LYS A 154 12.54 -6.47 10.65
CA LYS A 154 11.51 -6.79 9.66
C LYS A 154 11.48 -5.83 8.48
N LEU A 155 11.67 -4.54 8.73
CA LEU A 155 11.72 -3.53 7.67
C LEU A 155 12.98 -3.72 6.80
N VAL A 156 14.12 -3.97 7.43
CA VAL A 156 15.39 -4.22 6.71
C VAL A 156 15.25 -5.46 5.83
N ASP A 157 14.74 -6.57 6.37
CA ASP A 157 14.49 -7.80 5.60
C ASP A 157 13.56 -7.56 4.40
N MET A 158 12.50 -6.76 4.59
CA MET A 158 11.59 -6.38 3.51
C MET A 158 12.29 -5.55 2.43
N ILE A 159 13.15 -4.59 2.81
CA ILE A 159 13.92 -3.78 1.86
C ILE A 159 14.89 -4.65 1.07
N TYR A 160 15.58 -5.58 1.74
CA TYR A 160 16.42 -6.57 1.10
C TYR A 160 15.68 -7.36 0.05
N TYR A 161 14.51 -7.89 0.41
CA TYR A 161 13.65 -8.62 -0.51
C TYR A 161 13.29 -7.78 -1.74
N LEU A 162 12.84 -6.54 -1.55
CA LEU A 162 12.46 -5.65 -2.65
C LEU A 162 13.63 -5.36 -3.60
N ILE A 163 14.83 -5.13 -3.06
CA ILE A 163 16.04 -4.90 -3.87
C ILE A 163 16.42 -6.16 -4.67
N HIS A 164 16.30 -7.35 -4.09
CA HIS A 164 16.67 -8.58 -4.80
C HIS A 164 15.67 -8.94 -5.91
N GLN A 165 14.36 -8.80 -5.63
CA GLN A 165 13.30 -9.03 -6.63
C GLN A 165 13.48 -8.17 -7.88
N ASP A 166 13.80 -6.89 -7.70
CA ASP A 166 14.00 -5.96 -8.81
C ASP A 166 15.28 -6.25 -9.63
N ASN A 167 16.31 -6.84 -9.01
CA ASN A 167 17.56 -7.20 -9.71
C ASN A 167 17.47 -8.51 -10.51
N GLU A 168 16.74 -9.50 -9.99
CA GLU A 168 16.68 -10.82 -10.61
C GLU A 168 15.72 -10.87 -11.82
N GLY A 169 14.98 -9.78 -12.09
CA GLY A 169 14.05 -9.70 -13.23
C GLY A 169 13.06 -10.88 -13.25
N ILE A 170 12.74 -11.40 -12.06
CA ILE A 170 12.07 -12.68 -11.87
C ILE A 170 10.68 -12.58 -12.48
N ASN A 171 10.32 -13.58 -13.31
CA ASN A 171 8.94 -13.81 -13.71
C ASN A 171 8.10 -13.93 -12.44
N GLU A 172 7.10 -13.07 -12.29
CA GLU A 172 6.14 -12.96 -11.18
C GLU A 172 5.71 -14.32 -10.55
N HIS A 173 5.73 -15.41 -11.30
CA HIS A 173 5.27 -16.74 -10.90
C HIS A 173 6.02 -17.49 -9.77
N ASP A 174 7.24 -17.12 -9.37
CA ASP A 174 8.05 -18.01 -8.52
C ASP A 174 8.14 -17.65 -7.02
N ILE A 175 7.63 -16.50 -6.51
CA ILE A 175 7.92 -16.11 -5.12
C ILE A 175 6.76 -15.40 -4.40
N ILE A 176 6.27 -16.03 -3.32
CA ILE A 176 5.30 -15.46 -2.37
C ILE A 176 6.06 -14.77 -1.22
N PRO A 177 5.84 -13.46 -0.94
CA PRO A 177 6.49 -12.73 0.15
C PRO A 177 6.30 -13.39 1.54
N PRO A 178 7.22 -13.20 2.51
CA PRO A 178 7.04 -13.67 3.89
C PRO A 178 5.76 -13.13 4.57
N LEU A 179 5.34 -11.90 4.21
CA LEU A 179 4.08 -11.27 4.64
C LEU A 179 2.85 -11.81 3.91
N ALA A 180 3.02 -12.38 2.71
CA ALA A 180 1.94 -12.96 1.91
C ALA A 180 1.53 -14.38 2.36
N LYS A 181 2.19 -14.94 3.39
CA LYS A 181 1.72 -16.17 4.05
C LYS A 181 0.33 -16.01 4.69
N GLU A 182 -0.16 -14.78 4.85
CA GLU A 182 -1.46 -14.46 5.44
C GLU A 182 -2.37 -13.61 4.51
N ALA A 183 -2.20 -13.70 3.18
CA ALA A 183 -3.10 -13.04 2.25
C ALA A 183 -4.44 -13.80 2.12
N TYR A 184 -5.54 -13.08 2.32
CA TYR A 184 -6.92 -13.56 2.14
C TYR A 184 -7.51 -12.91 0.89
N TRP A 185 -8.30 -13.66 0.13
CA TRP A 185 -8.87 -13.19 -1.13
C TRP A 185 -10.40 -13.26 -1.07
N GLY A 186 -11.09 -12.20 -1.48
CA GLY A 186 -12.55 -12.14 -1.56
C GLY A 186 -13.01 -11.88 -2.99
N ILE A 187 -13.82 -12.78 -3.56
CA ILE A 187 -14.48 -12.57 -4.85
C ILE A 187 -15.98 -12.46 -4.60
N ILE A 188 -16.60 -11.36 -5.01
CA ILE A 188 -18.05 -11.21 -4.95
C ILE A 188 -18.63 -11.28 -6.37
N VAL A 189 -19.58 -12.18 -6.58
CA VAL A 189 -20.22 -12.42 -7.87
C VAL A 189 -21.71 -12.10 -7.74
N HIS A 190 -22.27 -11.28 -8.63
CA HIS A 190 -23.61 -10.70 -8.44
C HIS A 190 -24.78 -11.42 -9.17
N SER A 191 -24.56 -12.54 -9.87
CA SER A 191 -25.62 -13.21 -10.65
C SER A 191 -26.21 -14.45 -9.95
N ASN A 192 -27.23 -15.06 -10.55
CA ASN A 192 -27.83 -16.32 -10.06
C ASN A 192 -26.93 -17.49 -10.49
N ILE A 193 -26.04 -17.89 -9.57
CA ILE A 193 -24.84 -18.63 -9.94
C ILE A 193 -24.94 -20.07 -9.46
N SER A 194 -25.32 -20.98 -10.34
CA SER A 194 -24.80 -22.37 -10.26
C SER A 194 -23.65 -22.57 -11.23
N TYR A 195 -23.60 -21.78 -12.31
CA TYR A 195 -22.67 -21.96 -13.42
C TYR A 195 -21.31 -21.25 -13.23
N PHE A 196 -21.30 -19.98 -12.82
CA PHE A 196 -20.05 -19.25 -12.54
C PHE A 196 -19.34 -19.71 -11.26
N GLU A 197 -20.06 -20.29 -10.30
CA GLU A 197 -19.51 -20.79 -9.03
C GLU A 197 -18.56 -21.92 -9.32
N LYS A 198 -19.05 -22.91 -10.09
CA LYS A 198 -18.24 -24.04 -10.53
C LYS A 198 -17.05 -23.57 -11.35
N LEU A 199 -17.25 -22.61 -12.26
CA LEU A 199 -16.20 -22.08 -13.13
C LEU A 199 -15.07 -21.37 -12.35
N ILE A 200 -15.42 -20.49 -11.41
CA ILE A 200 -14.46 -19.72 -10.60
C ILE A 200 -13.73 -20.66 -9.64
N VAL A 201 -14.44 -21.61 -9.02
CA VAL A 201 -13.85 -22.62 -8.14
C VAL A 201 -12.87 -23.51 -8.92
N GLU A 202 -13.23 -23.96 -10.12
CA GLU A 202 -12.35 -24.76 -10.98
C GLU A 202 -11.11 -23.96 -11.38
N GLU A 203 -11.25 -22.71 -11.80
CA GLU A 203 -10.12 -21.88 -12.22
C GLU A 203 -9.15 -21.59 -11.05
N ILE A 204 -9.68 -21.23 -9.87
CA ILE A 204 -8.84 -20.99 -8.68
C ILE A 204 -8.12 -22.27 -8.28
N LYS A 205 -8.77 -23.44 -8.32
CA LYS A 205 -8.14 -24.72 -7.99
C LYS A 205 -7.07 -25.14 -8.99
N VAL A 206 -7.24 -24.80 -10.28
CA VAL A 206 -6.23 -25.06 -11.32
C VAL A 206 -4.94 -24.30 -11.03
N HIS A 207 -5.03 -23.03 -10.64
CA HIS A 207 -3.86 -22.20 -10.37
C HIS A 207 -3.35 -22.33 -8.92
N PHE A 208 -4.20 -22.73 -7.98
CA PHE A 208 -3.89 -22.82 -6.55
C PHE A 208 -4.52 -24.06 -5.88
N PRO A 209 -3.93 -25.25 -6.06
CA PRO A 209 -4.50 -26.50 -5.57
C PRO A 209 -4.58 -26.59 -4.04
N ASP A 210 -3.73 -25.84 -3.32
CA ASP A 210 -3.64 -25.85 -1.86
C ASP A 210 -4.56 -24.83 -1.16
N ILE A 211 -5.32 -24.02 -1.92
CA ILE A 211 -6.21 -23.01 -1.33
C ILE A 211 -7.57 -23.63 -1.00
N SER A 212 -8.02 -23.44 0.25
CA SER A 212 -9.38 -23.75 0.64
C SER A 212 -10.33 -22.68 0.09
N ILE A 213 -11.36 -23.10 -0.65
CA ILE A 213 -12.38 -22.18 -1.16
C ILE A 213 -13.63 -22.37 -0.32
N LYS A 214 -14.06 -21.32 0.37
CA LYS A 214 -15.32 -21.31 1.12
C LYS A 214 -16.36 -20.51 0.35
N MET A 215 -17.40 -21.23 -0.07
CA MET A 215 -18.62 -20.62 -0.60
C MET A 215 -19.40 -20.06 0.58
N LEU A 216 -19.62 -18.74 0.57
CA LEU A 216 -20.48 -18.13 1.56
C LEU A 216 -21.93 -18.41 1.16
N SER A 217 -22.59 -19.32 1.89
CA SER A 217 -24.01 -19.57 1.68
C SER A 217 -24.84 -18.30 1.92
N ASN A 218 -26.02 -18.21 1.30
CA ASN A 218 -26.94 -17.07 1.31
C ASN A 218 -27.40 -16.57 2.70
N LYS A 219 -26.87 -17.10 3.81
CA LYS A 219 -27.28 -16.82 5.19
C LYS A 219 -26.12 -16.56 6.15
N ILE A 220 -24.93 -16.19 5.68
CA ILE A 220 -23.82 -15.86 6.60
C ILE A 220 -24.00 -14.42 7.12
N THR A 221 -24.09 -14.28 8.44
CA THR A 221 -24.03 -12.98 9.12
C THR A 221 -22.60 -12.47 9.14
N VAL A 222 -22.40 -11.14 9.20
CA VAL A 222 -21.06 -10.54 9.27
C VAL A 222 -20.26 -11.09 10.45
N ASP A 223 -20.89 -11.31 11.60
CA ASP A 223 -20.22 -11.90 12.78
C ASP A 223 -19.77 -13.35 12.54
N SER A 224 -20.57 -14.14 11.83
CA SER A 224 -20.19 -15.50 11.44
C SER A 224 -19.05 -15.49 10.42
N PHE A 225 -19.07 -14.54 9.48
CA PHE A 225 -18.00 -14.32 8.52
C PHE A 225 -16.70 -13.93 9.24
N LEU A 226 -16.74 -12.96 10.16
CA LEU A 226 -15.56 -12.50 10.91
C LEU A 226 -14.96 -13.59 11.81
N LYS A 227 -15.80 -14.40 12.45
CA LYS A 227 -15.37 -15.54 13.28
C LYS A 227 -14.72 -16.66 12.45
N GLU A 228 -15.18 -16.84 11.22
CA GLU A 228 -14.61 -17.81 10.28
C GLU A 228 -13.35 -17.27 9.58
N TYR A 229 -13.31 -15.96 9.32
CA TYR A 229 -12.19 -15.19 8.81
C TYR A 229 -10.99 -15.20 9.77
N SER A 230 -11.22 -15.10 11.08
CA SER A 230 -10.14 -15.10 12.09
C SER A 230 -9.50 -16.47 12.36
N SER A 231 -10.03 -17.57 11.79
CA SER A 231 -9.68 -18.94 12.21
C SER A 231 -9.04 -19.84 11.15
N THR A 232 -8.90 -19.39 9.89
CA THR A 232 -8.39 -20.24 8.81
C THR A 232 -7.22 -19.58 8.09
N LYS A 233 -6.13 -20.29 7.78
CA LYS A 233 -5.03 -19.76 6.95
C LYS A 233 -5.31 -20.12 5.48
N ARG A 234 -5.15 -19.15 4.56
CA ARG A 234 -5.33 -19.29 3.09
C ARG A 234 -6.71 -19.78 2.66
N THR A 235 -7.73 -18.96 2.90
CA THR A 235 -9.09 -19.20 2.39
C THR A 235 -9.49 -18.09 1.40
N VAL A 236 -9.99 -18.47 0.22
CA VAL A 236 -10.71 -17.55 -0.66
C VAL A 236 -12.19 -17.61 -0.32
N PHE A 237 -12.79 -16.46 -0.07
CA PHE A 237 -14.23 -16.33 0.16
C PHE A 237 -14.93 -15.90 -1.12
N ILE A 238 -15.92 -16.67 -1.56
CA ILE A 238 -16.77 -16.31 -2.70
C ILE A 238 -18.18 -16.07 -2.19
N GLY A 239 -18.69 -14.84 -2.35
CA GLY A 239 -20.02 -14.44 -1.88
C GLY A 239 -20.89 -13.84 -2.99
N CYS A 240 -22.20 -13.78 -2.77
CA CYS A 240 -23.16 -13.13 -3.66
C CYS A 240 -23.72 -11.84 -3.00
N LEU A 241 -23.46 -10.68 -3.63
CA LEU A 241 -23.77 -9.35 -3.07
C LEU A 241 -25.26 -9.00 -2.86
N PRO A 242 -26.27 -9.57 -3.58
CA PRO A 242 -27.67 -9.19 -3.41
C PRO A 242 -28.19 -9.34 -1.97
N HIS A 243 -27.60 -10.23 -1.18
CA HIS A 243 -27.97 -10.46 0.22
C HIS A 243 -27.13 -9.71 1.27
N LEU A 244 -25.88 -9.36 0.93
CA LEU A 244 -25.06 -8.49 1.79
C LEU A 244 -25.64 -7.08 1.83
N ALA A 245 -26.16 -6.57 0.72
CA ALA A 245 -26.83 -5.27 0.65
C ALA A 245 -28.17 -5.25 1.39
N SER A 246 -28.93 -6.36 1.43
CA SER A 246 -30.17 -6.44 2.21
C SER A 246 -29.92 -6.56 3.72
N ASN A 247 -28.86 -7.25 4.14
CA ASN A 247 -28.49 -7.42 5.55
C ASN A 247 -27.66 -6.24 6.11
N ALA A 248 -26.94 -5.50 5.28
CA ALA A 248 -26.24 -4.27 5.67
C ALA A 248 -27.21 -3.14 6.07
N ARG A 249 -28.50 -3.22 5.65
CA ARG A 249 -29.55 -2.31 6.15
C ARG A 249 -30.04 -2.65 7.56
N THR A 250 -29.81 -3.88 8.03
CA THR A 250 -30.18 -4.34 9.38
C THR A 250 -29.03 -4.30 10.38
N LEU A 251 -27.80 -4.09 9.90
CA LEU A 251 -26.60 -3.88 10.71
C LEU A 251 -26.32 -2.39 10.86
N ASN A 252 -25.79 -1.96 12.02
CA ASN A 252 -25.31 -0.59 12.19
C ASN A 252 -24.29 -0.28 11.07
N SER A 253 -24.68 0.63 10.18
CA SER A 253 -24.08 0.89 8.87
C SER A 253 -22.58 1.23 8.84
N GLN A 254 -21.93 1.47 9.99
CA GLN A 254 -20.51 1.85 10.05
C GLN A 254 -19.57 0.65 9.92
N ASP A 255 -19.83 -0.48 10.58
CA ASP A 255 -18.86 -1.58 10.67
C ASP A 255 -18.74 -2.37 9.36
N ALA A 256 -19.87 -2.59 8.67
CA ALA A 256 -19.86 -3.23 7.36
C ALA A 256 -19.18 -2.35 6.29
N THR A 257 -19.39 -1.03 6.35
CA THR A 257 -18.76 -0.06 5.45
C THR A 257 -17.26 0.04 5.71
N LEU A 258 -16.83 0.03 6.97
CA LEU A 258 -15.41 0.03 7.35
C LEU A 258 -14.71 -1.25 6.87
N LEU A 259 -15.32 -2.42 7.07
CA LEU A 259 -14.78 -3.70 6.59
C LEU A 259 -14.65 -3.73 5.07
N LEU A 260 -15.69 -3.30 4.34
CA LEU A 260 -15.65 -3.20 2.87
C LEU A 260 -14.56 -2.24 2.41
N ASN A 261 -14.46 -1.07 3.04
CA ASN A 261 -13.42 -0.09 2.71
C ASN A 261 -12.02 -0.61 2.98
N ASP A 262 -11.80 -1.36 4.06
CA ASP A 262 -10.49 -1.95 4.35
C ASP A 262 -10.15 -3.08 3.37
N LEU A 263 -11.11 -3.95 3.01
CA LEU A 263 -10.92 -4.97 1.98
C LEU A 263 -10.61 -4.36 0.60
N ILE A 264 -11.25 -3.24 0.25
CA ILE A 264 -10.99 -2.47 -0.98
C ILE A 264 -9.62 -1.81 -0.92
N ARG A 265 -9.26 -1.17 0.20
CA ARG A 265 -7.97 -0.48 0.41
C ARG A 265 -6.79 -1.43 0.28
N HIS A 266 -6.97 -2.68 0.71
CA HIS A 266 -5.93 -3.68 0.64
C HIS A 266 -5.95 -4.54 -0.64
N LYS A 267 -6.72 -4.12 -1.67
CA LYS A 267 -6.82 -4.78 -2.99
C LYS A 267 -7.34 -6.23 -2.95
N PHE A 268 -8.05 -6.61 -1.88
CA PHE A 268 -8.48 -7.99 -1.64
C PHE A 268 -9.90 -8.30 -2.12
N LEU A 269 -10.56 -7.37 -2.79
CA LEU A 269 -11.97 -7.50 -3.19
C LEU A 269 -12.16 -7.28 -4.69
N TRP A 270 -12.63 -8.31 -5.40
CA TRP A 270 -13.06 -8.20 -6.79
C TRP A 270 -14.57 -8.36 -6.90
N ILE A 271 -15.21 -7.42 -7.61
CA ILE A 271 -16.65 -7.48 -7.88
C ILE A 271 -16.85 -7.81 -9.35
N ILE A 272 -17.49 -8.96 -9.59
CA ILE A 272 -17.91 -9.42 -10.91
C ILE A 272 -19.41 -9.15 -11.03
N ASP A 273 -19.75 -8.18 -11.88
CA ASP A 273 -21.14 -7.74 -12.06
C ASP A 273 -21.66 -8.01 -13.48
N GLU A 274 -22.94 -8.37 -13.54
CA GLU A 274 -23.75 -8.45 -14.75
C GLU A 274 -24.74 -7.28 -14.68
N THR A 275 -24.33 -6.14 -15.25
CA THR A 275 -24.93 -4.82 -15.00
C THR A 275 -26.40 -4.67 -15.40
N SER A 276 -27.00 -5.67 -16.06
CA SER A 276 -28.34 -5.59 -16.64
C SER A 276 -29.48 -5.70 -15.61
N LYS A 277 -29.20 -5.98 -14.32
CA LYS A 277 -30.24 -6.21 -13.29
C LYS A 277 -29.99 -5.56 -11.92
N CYS A 278 -29.14 -4.53 -11.85
CA CYS A 278 -28.73 -3.94 -10.58
C CYS A 278 -29.67 -2.81 -10.12
N SER A 279 -29.87 -2.70 -8.80
CA SER A 279 -30.59 -1.56 -8.21
C SER A 279 -29.80 -0.24 -8.38
N GLU A 280 -30.48 0.89 -8.45
CA GLU A 280 -29.86 2.22 -8.64
C GLU A 280 -28.81 2.57 -7.56
N ASN A 281 -29.08 2.19 -6.31
CA ASN A 281 -28.14 2.37 -5.20
C ASN A 281 -26.86 1.53 -5.35
N TYR A 282 -26.98 0.34 -5.94
CA TYR A 282 -25.82 -0.51 -6.22
C TYR A 282 -24.98 0.06 -7.36
N LEU A 283 -25.62 0.57 -8.42
CA LEU A 283 -24.92 1.22 -9.53
C LEU A 283 -24.09 2.41 -9.03
N LYS A 284 -24.63 3.18 -8.08
CA LYS A 284 -23.91 4.28 -7.44
C LYS A 284 -22.69 3.80 -6.66
N PHE A 285 -22.83 2.79 -5.80
CA PHE A 285 -21.71 2.19 -5.07
C PHE A 285 -20.65 1.59 -6.02
N TYR A 286 -21.08 0.84 -7.04
CA TYR A 286 -20.18 0.25 -8.03
C TYR A 286 -19.44 1.33 -8.84
N GLN A 287 -20.08 2.45 -9.16
CA GLN A 287 -19.44 3.59 -9.82
C GLN A 287 -18.37 4.26 -8.95
N GLU A 288 -18.57 4.31 -7.63
CA GLU A 288 -17.64 4.89 -6.66
C GLU A 288 -16.39 4.04 -6.38
N LEU A 289 -16.39 2.74 -6.74
CA LEU A 289 -15.22 1.88 -6.57
C LEU A 289 -14.05 2.28 -7.49
N PRO A 290 -12.79 2.07 -7.08
CA PRO A 290 -11.64 2.22 -7.98
C PRO A 290 -11.73 1.28 -9.20
N LEU A 291 -11.35 1.78 -10.39
CA LEU A 291 -11.42 1.03 -11.66
C LEU A 291 -10.70 -0.33 -11.63
N HIS A 292 -9.58 -0.43 -10.91
CA HIS A 292 -8.80 -1.68 -10.80
C HIS A 292 -9.53 -2.78 -10.02
N ASN A 293 -10.57 -2.45 -9.25
CA ASN A 293 -11.37 -3.40 -8.47
C ASN A 293 -12.66 -3.86 -9.18
N LYS A 294 -12.95 -3.31 -10.37
CA LYS A 294 -14.16 -3.62 -11.14
C LYS A 294 -13.87 -4.63 -12.24
N ILE A 295 -14.67 -5.70 -12.33
CA ILE A 295 -14.75 -6.59 -13.49
C ILE A 295 -16.18 -6.50 -14.01
N SER A 296 -16.37 -5.97 -15.21
CA SER A 296 -17.68 -5.85 -15.84
C SER A 296 -17.91 -7.02 -16.80
N VAL A 297 -19.07 -7.67 -16.67
CA VAL A 297 -19.50 -8.75 -17.55
C VAL A 297 -20.69 -8.28 -18.38
N SER A 298 -20.54 -8.28 -19.71
CA SER A 298 -21.68 -8.11 -20.60
C SER A 298 -22.45 -9.44 -20.68
N SER A 299 -23.75 -9.40 -20.42
CA SER A 299 -24.66 -10.55 -20.39
C SER A 299 -24.85 -11.25 -21.73
N ASP A 300 -24.43 -10.64 -22.84
CA ASP A 300 -25.05 -10.94 -24.12
C ASP A 300 -24.29 -11.94 -25.01
N LYS A 301 -23.14 -12.51 -24.60
CA LYS A 301 -22.35 -13.42 -25.47
C LYS A 301 -21.60 -14.51 -24.70
N PRO A 302 -21.51 -15.76 -25.20
CA PRO A 302 -20.59 -16.80 -24.69
C PRO A 302 -19.12 -16.36 -24.61
N ASN A 303 -18.72 -15.40 -25.46
CA ASN A 303 -17.40 -14.77 -25.43
C ASN A 303 -17.16 -13.90 -24.17
N SER A 304 -18.21 -13.50 -23.45
CA SER A 304 -18.07 -12.76 -22.19
C SER A 304 -17.44 -13.63 -21.10
N ILE A 305 -17.72 -14.94 -21.09
CA ILE A 305 -17.14 -15.89 -20.12
C ILE A 305 -15.65 -16.08 -20.36
N LYS A 306 -15.23 -16.24 -21.62
CA LYS A 306 -13.80 -16.33 -21.97
C LYS A 306 -13.08 -15.03 -21.63
N ASN A 307 -13.73 -13.89 -21.84
CA ASN A 307 -13.18 -12.58 -21.46
C ASN A 307 -13.09 -12.41 -19.93
N VAL A 308 -14.07 -12.88 -19.16
CA VAL A 308 -14.02 -12.84 -17.69
C VAL A 308 -12.95 -13.77 -17.16
N ARG A 309 -12.84 -14.99 -17.71
CA ARG A 309 -11.73 -15.91 -17.40
C ARG A 309 -10.39 -15.26 -17.67
N ASN A 310 -10.22 -14.67 -18.85
CA ASN A 310 -8.98 -13.98 -19.19
C ASN A 310 -8.74 -12.77 -18.28
N GLN A 311 -9.76 -11.99 -17.92
CA GLN A 311 -9.59 -10.85 -17.01
C GLN A 311 -9.25 -11.29 -15.59
N ILE A 312 -9.88 -12.34 -15.08
CA ILE A 312 -9.57 -12.93 -13.78
C ILE A 312 -8.15 -13.51 -13.82
N ALA A 313 -7.81 -14.33 -14.82
CA ALA A 313 -6.49 -14.93 -14.97
C ALA A 313 -5.40 -13.87 -15.16
N THR A 314 -5.59 -12.89 -16.04
CA THR A 314 -4.65 -11.78 -16.25
C THR A 314 -4.47 -10.97 -14.97
N ARG A 315 -5.55 -10.72 -14.20
CA ARG A 315 -5.43 -9.97 -12.94
C ARG A 315 -4.75 -10.79 -11.86
N ILE A 316 -5.17 -12.04 -11.66
CA ILE A 316 -4.47 -13.00 -10.78
C ILE A 316 -2.98 -13.02 -11.14
N ASN A 317 -2.64 -13.15 -12.43
CA ASN A 317 -1.26 -13.19 -12.90
C ASN A 317 -0.50 -11.87 -12.72
N SER A 318 -1.17 -10.71 -12.79
CA SER A 318 -0.54 -9.39 -12.52
C SER A 318 -0.40 -9.04 -11.03
N PHE A 319 -0.98 -9.88 -10.17
CA PHE A 319 -0.95 -9.72 -8.72
C PHE A 319 -0.06 -10.77 -8.03
N ILE A 320 0.11 -11.93 -8.67
CA ILE A 320 1.25 -12.84 -8.47
C ILE A 320 2.53 -12.06 -8.82
#